data_AF-A0A7W0KHF0-F1
#
_entry.id   AF-A0A7W0KHF0-F1
#
_cell.length_a   1.000
_cell.length_b   1.000
_cell.length_c   1.000
_cell.angle_alpha   90.00
_cell.angle_beta   90.00
_cell.angle_gamma   90.00
#
_symmetry.space_group_name_H-M   'P 1'
#
loop_
_entity.id
_entity.type
_entity.pdbx_description
1 polymer ?
#
loop_
_entity_poly.entity_id
_entity_poly.type
_entity_poly.pdbx_seq_one_letter_code
_entity_poly.pdbx_strand_id
1 'polypeptide(L)'
;MTWRNLFRKPINEQDTEAMSAEVKPAAPNRGVPAHLAQAIEKRSAGGPSPNQDPEQRKLAGLRRRRVAILFDIEQGELAASPDNPWTQRIALLGEAMTNVGDDLVEASKVEPGPNHPVPATPIAIGAIDSGDAASVAFSIGANPFLYSEDPDWAERGHQIARSELVRRSGEVDALVPDDTREELREPLRAHLGDSLFVMASDLRDRMLDGEPLPPSPSLADHAAPCPVCGGWTDWRGTCQNCARRNARIMELKREEGRLLDERSREGEERRRLIEGLPLARKRLRDVEADLARLGETFR
;
A
#
# COMPACT_ATOMS: atom_id res chain seq x y z
N MET A 1 6.48 -4.60 41.45
CA MET A 1 7.00 -3.22 41.25
C MET A 1 6.72 -2.83 39.81
N THR A 2 6.19 -1.64 39.63
CA THR A 2 5.29 -1.25 38.54
C THR A 2 6.00 -0.25 37.64
N TRP A 3 6.09 -0.52 36.34
CA TRP A 3 6.65 0.42 35.36
C TRP A 3 5.53 1.33 34.82
N ARG A 4 5.54 2.59 35.27
CA ARG A 4 4.69 3.69 34.77
C ARG A 4 5.55 4.95 34.64
N ASN A 5 5.32 5.68 33.54
CA ASN A 5 5.60 7.10 33.33
C ASN A 5 7.04 7.53 33.01
N LEU A 6 7.37 7.59 31.72
CA LEU A 6 8.47 8.41 31.20
C LEU A 6 8.12 9.04 29.84
N PHE A 7 7.05 9.83 29.77
CA PHE A 7 6.88 10.88 28.74
C PHE A 7 5.97 11.99 29.28
N ARG A 8 6.55 12.94 30.02
CA ARG A 8 5.91 14.20 30.42
C ARG A 8 6.73 15.34 29.81
N LYS A 9 6.24 15.94 28.72
CA LYS A 9 6.74 17.24 28.25
C LYS A 9 6.15 18.36 29.13
N PRO A 10 6.88 19.45 29.38
CA PRO A 10 6.40 20.56 30.20
C PRO A 10 5.35 21.38 29.43
N ILE A 11 4.31 21.78 30.15
CA ILE A 11 3.31 22.76 29.71
C ILE A 11 3.91 24.14 29.98
N ASN A 12 4.03 24.98 28.94
CA ASN A 12 4.38 26.38 29.10
C ASN A 12 3.07 27.17 29.28
N GLU A 13 2.90 27.76 30.45
CA GLU A 13 1.84 28.71 30.79
C GLU A 13 2.23 30.09 30.28
N GLN A 14 1.66 30.52 29.16
CA GLN A 14 1.42 31.94 28.83
C GLN A 14 0.65 31.99 27.50
N ASP A 15 -0.63 32.38 27.61
CA ASP A 15 -1.43 33.15 26.65
C ASP A 15 -2.90 32.72 26.72
N THR A 16 -3.54 33.21 27.78
CA THR A 16 -5.00 33.32 27.89
C THR A 16 -5.49 34.58 27.16
N GLU A 17 -6.59 34.39 26.44
CA GLU A 17 -7.56 35.39 25.94
C GLU A 17 -7.27 36.16 24.65
N ALA A 18 -7.84 35.66 23.54
CA ALA A 18 -8.83 36.43 22.76
C ALA A 18 -9.71 35.50 21.92
N MET A 19 -11.02 35.64 22.10
CA MET A 19 -12.10 34.94 21.39
C MET A 19 -12.14 35.30 19.90
N SER A 20 -12.24 34.29 19.03
CA SER A 20 -13.06 34.31 17.80
C SER A 20 -13.16 32.88 17.26
N ALA A 21 -14.35 32.30 17.34
CA ALA A 21 -14.64 30.97 16.83
C ALA A 21 -14.76 31.02 15.29
N GLU A 22 -13.67 30.73 14.59
CA GLU A 22 -13.73 30.35 13.17
C GLU A 22 -14.09 28.86 13.06
N VAL A 23 -15.31 28.60 12.60
CA VAL A 23 -15.78 27.27 12.21
C VAL A 23 -14.99 26.82 10.98
N LYS A 24 -14.04 25.91 11.17
CA LYS A 24 -13.36 25.19 10.09
C LYS A 24 -14.37 24.27 9.39
N PRO A 25 -14.61 24.37 8.06
CA PRO A 25 -15.53 23.48 7.38
C PRO A 25 -14.95 22.05 7.34
N ALA A 26 -15.78 21.08 7.72
CA ALA A 26 -15.48 19.66 7.64
C ALA A 26 -15.20 19.23 6.20
N ALA A 27 -14.17 18.39 6.03
CA ALA A 27 -13.80 17.82 4.73
C ALA A 27 -14.96 17.02 4.08
N PRO A 28 -15.08 17.01 2.74
CA PRO A 28 -16.18 16.35 2.06
C PRO A 28 -16.10 14.82 2.17
N ASN A 29 -17.23 14.22 2.54
CA ASN A 29 -17.50 12.78 2.56
C ASN A 29 -17.06 12.11 1.25
N ARG A 30 -16.08 11.20 1.32
CA ARG A 30 -15.83 10.21 0.27
C ARG A 30 -16.91 9.13 0.35
N GLY A 31 -17.59 8.87 -0.77
CA GLY A 31 -18.20 7.57 -1.04
C GLY A 31 -19.73 7.47 -1.08
N VAL A 32 -20.47 8.55 -1.34
CA VAL A 32 -21.91 8.42 -1.68
C VAL A 32 -22.09 8.77 -3.16
N PRO A 33 -22.61 7.84 -4.00
CA PRO A 33 -22.96 8.14 -5.38
C PRO A 33 -23.87 9.38 -5.46
N ALA A 34 -23.68 10.25 -6.46
CA ALA A 34 -24.37 11.55 -6.53
C ALA A 34 -25.91 11.47 -6.45
N HIS A 35 -26.50 10.38 -6.94
CA HIS A 35 -27.94 10.13 -6.85
C HIS A 35 -28.42 9.80 -5.42
N LEU A 36 -27.58 9.14 -4.61
CA LEU A 36 -27.82 8.87 -3.20
C LEU A 36 -27.56 10.11 -2.33
N ALA A 37 -26.57 10.93 -2.69
CA ALA A 37 -26.32 12.21 -2.01
C ALA A 37 -27.52 13.16 -2.17
N GLN A 38 -28.09 13.27 -3.38
CA GLN A 38 -29.31 14.04 -3.61
C GLN A 38 -30.53 13.46 -2.89
N ALA A 39 -30.63 12.13 -2.72
CA ALA A 39 -31.71 11.51 -1.94
C ALA A 39 -31.58 11.78 -0.43
N ILE A 40 -30.34 11.84 0.09
CA ILE A 40 -30.05 12.21 1.48
C ILE A 40 -30.32 13.70 1.71
N GLU A 41 -29.90 14.58 0.80
CA GLU A 41 -30.17 16.03 0.86
C GLU A 41 -31.66 16.35 0.81
N LYS A 42 -32.41 15.67 -0.07
CA LYS A 42 -33.89 15.78 -0.12
C LYS A 42 -34.56 15.24 1.14
N ARG A 43 -33.98 14.23 1.82
CA ARG A 43 -34.46 13.75 3.13
C ARG A 43 -34.19 14.75 4.25
N SER A 44 -33.08 15.48 4.23
CA SER A 44 -32.73 16.49 5.24
C SER A 44 -33.47 17.83 5.08
N ALA A 45 -33.82 18.23 3.86
CA ALA A 45 -34.54 19.48 3.59
C ALA A 45 -36.03 19.43 4.00
N GLY A 46 -36.59 18.25 4.31
CA GLY A 46 -37.97 18.05 4.75
C GLY A 46 -38.17 18.02 6.28
N GLY A 47 -37.43 18.86 7.02
CA GLY A 47 -37.63 19.02 8.46
C GLY A 47 -39.02 19.62 8.76
N PRO A 48 -39.75 19.15 9.79
CA PRO A 48 -41.06 19.69 10.13
C PRO A 48 -40.95 21.18 10.49
N SER A 49 -41.80 22.02 9.90
CA SER A 49 -41.86 23.45 10.18
C SER A 49 -42.11 23.70 11.69
N PRO A 50 -41.44 24.70 12.32
CA PRO A 50 -41.63 25.02 13.74
C PRO A 50 -43.07 25.42 14.12
N ASN A 51 -43.94 25.66 13.13
CA ASN A 51 -45.38 25.95 13.31
C ASN A 51 -46.32 24.74 13.13
N GLN A 52 -45.82 23.52 12.95
CA GLN A 52 -46.67 22.33 12.90
C GLN A 52 -47.15 21.89 14.29
N ASP A 53 -48.42 21.53 14.37
CA ASP A 53 -49.03 20.84 15.51
C ASP A 53 -48.17 19.63 15.93
N PRO A 54 -47.83 19.46 17.22
CA PRO A 54 -47.06 18.31 17.72
C PRO A 54 -47.59 16.95 17.25
N GLU A 55 -48.89 16.81 17.00
CA GLU A 55 -49.50 15.57 16.53
C GLU A 55 -49.22 15.31 15.04
N GLN A 56 -49.26 16.35 14.21
CA GLN A 56 -48.88 16.27 12.80
C GLN A 56 -47.40 15.88 12.64
N ARG A 57 -46.53 16.38 13.53
CA ARG A 57 -45.11 15.98 13.58
C ARG A 57 -44.94 14.51 13.93
N LYS A 58 -45.69 14.02 14.93
CA LYS A 58 -45.67 12.62 15.35
C LYS A 58 -46.11 11.69 14.22
N LEU A 59 -47.20 12.04 13.54
CA LEU A 59 -47.73 11.30 12.39
C LEU A 59 -46.77 11.30 11.20
N ALA A 60 -46.17 12.45 10.86
CA ALA A 60 -45.12 12.52 9.83
C ALA A 60 -43.90 11.66 10.19
N GLY A 61 -43.49 11.68 11.47
CA GLY A 61 -42.40 10.84 11.98
C GLY A 61 -42.69 9.34 11.90
N LEU A 62 -43.92 8.91 12.19
CA LEU A 62 -44.35 7.51 12.03
C LEU A 62 -44.37 7.09 10.55
N ARG A 63 -44.88 7.94 9.66
CA ARG A 63 -44.87 7.66 8.20
C ARG A 63 -43.44 7.50 7.66
N ARG A 64 -42.50 8.37 8.06
CA ARG A 64 -41.09 8.23 7.68
C ARG A 64 -40.47 6.94 8.19
N ARG A 65 -40.75 6.58 9.45
CA ARG A 65 -40.29 5.30 10.04
C ARG A 65 -40.86 4.10 9.30
N ARG A 66 -42.15 4.12 8.92
CA ARG A 66 -42.77 3.06 8.11
C ARG A 66 -42.04 2.84 6.79
N VAL A 67 -41.74 3.92 6.06
CA VAL A 67 -41.00 3.83 4.79
C VAL A 67 -39.60 3.24 4.99
N ALA A 68 -38.89 3.66 6.04
CA ALA A 68 -37.56 3.11 6.34
C ALA A 68 -37.62 1.61 6.67
N ILE A 69 -38.59 1.18 7.49
CA ILE A 69 -38.75 -0.24 7.84
C ILE A 69 -39.14 -1.09 6.63
N LEU A 70 -40.00 -0.58 5.74
CA LEU A 70 -40.35 -1.27 4.50
C LEU A 70 -39.13 -1.48 3.60
N PHE A 71 -38.25 -0.48 3.51
CA PHE A 71 -36.97 -0.63 2.81
C PHE A 71 -36.09 -1.72 3.46
N ASP A 72 -35.96 -1.73 4.79
CA ASP A 72 -35.19 -2.77 5.49
C ASP A 72 -35.76 -4.18 5.25
N ILE A 73 -37.10 -4.32 5.19
CA ILE A 73 -37.77 -5.59 4.86
C ILE A 73 -37.45 -6.00 3.42
N GLU A 74 -37.56 -5.08 2.46
CA GLU A 74 -37.24 -5.34 1.05
C GLU A 74 -35.79 -5.80 0.88
N GLN A 75 -34.84 -5.14 1.56
CA GLN A 75 -33.43 -5.54 1.55
C GLN A 75 -33.21 -6.92 2.19
N GLY A 76 -33.88 -7.21 3.32
CA GLY A 76 -33.81 -8.51 3.98
C GLY A 76 -34.40 -9.63 3.13
N GLU A 77 -35.50 -9.39 2.42
CA GLU A 77 -36.13 -10.34 1.50
C GLU A 77 -35.26 -10.56 0.25
N LEU A 78 -34.70 -9.50 -0.32
CA LEU A 78 -33.75 -9.59 -1.42
C LEU A 78 -32.51 -10.40 -1.01
N ALA A 79 -31.93 -10.14 0.16
CA ALA A 79 -30.79 -10.89 0.67
C ALA A 79 -31.10 -12.38 0.93
N ALA A 80 -32.34 -12.70 1.32
CA ALA A 80 -32.82 -14.05 1.55
C ALA A 80 -33.11 -14.82 0.24
N SER A 81 -33.36 -14.12 -0.87
CA SER A 81 -33.57 -14.74 -2.18
C SER A 81 -32.37 -15.62 -2.59
N PRO A 82 -32.58 -16.77 -3.24
CA PRO A 82 -31.48 -17.61 -3.72
C PRO A 82 -30.62 -16.89 -4.77
N ASP A 83 -31.26 -16.11 -5.66
CA ASP A 83 -30.58 -15.25 -6.62
C ASP A 83 -30.68 -13.79 -6.15
N ASN A 84 -29.56 -13.25 -5.68
CA ASN A 84 -29.48 -11.91 -5.12
C ASN A 84 -28.08 -11.30 -5.37
N PRO A 85 -27.94 -9.96 -5.26
CA PRO A 85 -26.69 -9.27 -5.57
C PRO A 85 -25.49 -9.72 -4.73
N TRP A 86 -25.67 -10.01 -3.44
CA TRP A 86 -24.60 -10.47 -2.55
C TRP A 86 -24.09 -11.87 -2.94
N THR A 87 -24.99 -12.81 -3.27
CA THR A 87 -24.61 -14.14 -3.74
C THR A 87 -23.83 -14.05 -5.05
N GLN A 88 -24.28 -13.20 -5.99
CA GLN A 88 -23.58 -12.96 -7.26
C GLN A 88 -22.20 -12.34 -7.04
N ARG A 89 -22.10 -11.32 -6.17
CA ARG A 89 -20.82 -10.70 -5.77
C ARG A 89 -19.86 -11.71 -5.14
N ILE A 90 -20.34 -12.55 -4.21
CA ILE A 90 -19.55 -13.61 -3.58
C ILE A 90 -19.04 -14.62 -4.60
N ALA A 91 -19.84 -14.98 -5.61
CA ALA A 91 -19.41 -15.88 -6.68
C ALA A 91 -18.28 -15.26 -7.52
N LEU A 92 -18.44 -14.00 -7.95
CA LEU A 92 -17.41 -13.27 -8.69
C LEU A 92 -16.10 -13.11 -7.88
N LEU A 93 -16.20 -12.85 -6.58
CA LEU A 93 -15.03 -12.81 -5.70
C LEU A 93 -14.37 -14.19 -5.60
N GLY A 94 -15.15 -15.27 -5.60
CA GLY A 94 -14.64 -16.64 -5.65
C GLY A 94 -13.85 -16.92 -6.94
N GLU A 95 -14.36 -16.52 -8.10
CA GLU A 95 -13.65 -16.63 -9.38
C GLU A 95 -12.34 -15.82 -9.38
N ALA A 96 -12.38 -14.58 -8.88
CA ALA A 96 -11.19 -13.74 -8.77
C ALA A 96 -10.12 -14.39 -7.85
N MET A 97 -10.54 -14.99 -6.74
CA MET A 97 -9.64 -15.73 -5.85
C MET A 97 -9.01 -16.94 -6.54
N THR A 98 -9.76 -17.69 -7.36
CA THR A 98 -9.21 -18.80 -8.15
C THR A 98 -8.11 -18.30 -9.09
N ASN A 99 -8.35 -17.21 -9.82
CA ASN A 99 -7.35 -16.63 -10.73
C ASN A 99 -6.08 -16.19 -9.98
N VAL A 100 -6.23 -15.55 -8.82
CA VAL A 100 -5.07 -15.19 -7.96
C VAL A 100 -4.32 -16.43 -7.46
N GLY A 101 -5.05 -17.50 -7.14
CA GLY A 101 -4.47 -18.79 -6.78
C GLY A 101 -3.63 -19.40 -7.90
N ASP A 102 -4.14 -19.39 -9.13
CA ASP A 102 -3.42 -19.87 -10.31
C ASP A 102 -2.17 -19.03 -10.58
N ASP A 103 -2.28 -17.70 -10.49
CA ASP A 103 -1.15 -16.76 -10.59
C ASP A 103 -0.09 -17.01 -9.50
N LEU A 104 -0.50 -17.36 -8.27
CA LEU A 104 0.43 -17.70 -7.19
C LEU A 104 1.19 -18.99 -7.48
N VAL A 105 0.51 -20.00 -8.03
CA VAL A 105 1.14 -21.25 -8.45
C VAL A 105 2.17 -20.96 -9.54
N GLU A 106 1.81 -20.14 -10.54
CA GLU A 106 2.71 -19.74 -11.61
C GLU A 106 3.92 -18.96 -11.08
N ALA A 107 3.69 -17.91 -10.29
CA ALA A 107 4.75 -17.07 -9.72
C ALA A 107 5.68 -17.82 -8.77
N SER A 108 5.23 -18.94 -8.19
CA SER A 108 6.06 -19.78 -7.32
C SER A 108 7.03 -20.68 -8.09
N LYS A 109 6.86 -20.84 -9.41
CA LYS A 109 7.80 -21.60 -10.23
C LYS A 109 9.14 -20.86 -10.30
N VAL A 110 10.22 -21.62 -10.20
CA VAL A 110 11.58 -21.08 -10.30
C VAL A 110 12.04 -21.23 -11.75
N GLU A 111 11.98 -20.13 -12.49
CA GLU A 111 12.59 -20.07 -13.81
C GLU A 111 14.10 -19.87 -13.69
N PRO A 112 14.91 -20.57 -14.51
CA PRO A 112 16.34 -20.31 -14.60
C PRO A 112 16.62 -18.86 -14.99
N GLY A 113 17.43 -18.17 -14.20
CA GLY A 113 17.87 -16.81 -14.51
C GLY A 113 18.95 -16.78 -15.60
N PRO A 114 19.21 -15.61 -16.20
CA PRO A 114 20.32 -15.44 -17.12
C PRO A 114 21.63 -15.66 -16.36
N ASN A 115 22.53 -16.43 -16.96
CA ASN A 115 23.82 -16.75 -16.38
C ASN A 115 24.87 -16.73 -17.49
N HIS A 116 25.91 -15.94 -17.26
CA HIS A 116 27.18 -15.96 -17.97
C HIS A 116 28.27 -15.63 -16.93
N PRO A 117 29.29 -16.47 -16.75
CA PRO A 117 30.34 -16.22 -15.78
C PRO A 117 31.17 -15.01 -16.20
N VAL A 118 31.61 -14.21 -15.22
CA VAL A 118 32.55 -13.10 -15.44
C VAL A 118 33.92 -13.45 -14.85
N PRO A 119 35.02 -12.93 -15.41
CA PRO A 119 36.37 -13.27 -14.92
C PRO A 119 36.59 -12.78 -13.50
N ALA A 120 37.40 -13.50 -12.72
CA ALA A 120 37.82 -13.11 -11.37
C ALA A 120 38.89 -12.00 -11.37
N THR A 121 38.69 -10.97 -12.18
CA THR A 121 39.59 -9.81 -12.24
C THR A 121 39.59 -9.08 -10.90
N PRO A 122 40.74 -8.87 -10.25
CA PRO A 122 40.80 -8.19 -8.97
C PRO A 122 40.28 -6.75 -9.06
N ILE A 123 39.60 -6.31 -7.99
CA ILE A 123 39.17 -4.93 -7.81
C ILE A 123 40.12 -4.24 -6.85
N ALA A 124 40.83 -3.22 -7.31
CA ALA A 124 41.67 -2.39 -6.47
C ALA A 124 40.88 -1.17 -6.01
N ILE A 125 40.55 -1.14 -4.72
CA ILE A 125 39.89 0.01 -4.07
C ILE A 125 40.94 1.12 -3.93
N GLY A 126 40.62 2.29 -4.49
CA GLY A 126 41.47 3.46 -4.48
C GLY A 126 41.11 4.39 -3.32
N ALA A 127 40.77 5.64 -3.65
CA ALA A 127 40.37 6.64 -2.68
C ALA A 127 38.87 6.54 -2.35
N ILE A 128 38.54 6.66 -1.08
CA ILE A 128 37.18 6.90 -0.60
C ILE A 128 37.24 8.19 0.23
N ASP A 129 36.59 9.24 -0.25
CA ASP A 129 36.48 10.52 0.44
C ASP A 129 35.06 10.66 1.00
N SER A 130 34.96 10.96 2.29
CA SER A 130 33.71 11.14 3.03
C SER A 130 33.46 12.59 3.45
N GLY A 131 34.14 13.55 2.83
CA GLY A 131 33.92 14.98 3.01
C GLY A 131 32.53 15.48 2.57
N ASP A 132 32.44 16.76 2.21
CA ASP A 132 31.15 17.43 1.94
C ASP A 132 30.36 16.81 0.77
N ALA A 133 31.04 16.17 -0.18
CA ALA A 133 30.45 15.33 -1.21
C ALA A 133 31.25 14.02 -1.28
N ALA A 134 30.62 12.91 -0.89
CA ALA A 134 31.34 11.65 -0.83
C ALA A 134 31.78 11.20 -2.24
N SER A 135 33.00 10.65 -2.34
CA SER A 135 33.50 10.07 -3.58
C SER A 135 34.14 8.71 -3.33
N VAL A 136 33.95 7.80 -4.28
CA VAL A 136 34.43 6.41 -4.23
C VAL A 136 35.10 6.10 -5.56
N ALA A 137 36.41 5.82 -5.51
CA ALA A 137 37.21 5.44 -6.66
C ALA A 137 37.74 4.02 -6.49
N PHE A 138 37.64 3.22 -7.54
CA PHE A 138 38.22 1.89 -7.62
C PHE A 138 38.57 1.54 -9.06
N SER A 139 39.27 0.43 -9.27
CA SER A 139 39.60 -0.08 -10.61
C SER A 139 39.39 -1.57 -10.71
N ILE A 140 38.96 -2.04 -11.89
CA ILE A 140 38.76 -3.45 -12.21
C ILE A 140 39.68 -3.78 -13.38
N GLY A 141 40.80 -4.43 -13.10
CA GLY A 141 41.88 -4.57 -14.08
C GLY A 141 42.38 -3.19 -14.53
N ALA A 142 42.27 -2.90 -15.83
CA ALA A 142 42.68 -1.63 -16.41
C ALA A 142 41.57 -0.55 -16.42
N ASN A 143 40.36 -0.87 -15.95
CA ASN A 143 39.20 0.01 -16.05
C ASN A 143 38.96 0.78 -14.74
N PRO A 144 39.23 2.10 -14.69
CA PRO A 144 38.95 2.92 -13.50
C PRO A 144 37.47 3.32 -13.44
N PHE A 145 36.93 3.41 -12.22
CA PHE A 145 35.58 3.87 -11.92
C PHE A 145 35.62 4.98 -10.86
N LEU A 146 34.77 5.98 -11.04
CA LEU A 146 34.54 7.04 -10.07
C LEU A 146 33.04 7.23 -9.85
N TYR A 147 32.63 7.13 -8.60
CA TYR A 147 31.31 7.50 -8.12
C TYR A 147 31.44 8.70 -7.19
N SER A 148 30.56 9.67 -7.30
CA SER A 148 30.55 10.82 -6.39
C SER A 148 29.14 11.32 -6.18
N GLU A 149 28.86 11.86 -5.01
CA GLU A 149 27.63 12.61 -4.75
C GLU A 149 27.66 13.93 -5.53
N ASP A 150 26.48 14.40 -5.95
CA ASP A 150 26.34 15.80 -6.35
C ASP A 150 26.43 16.66 -5.09
N PRO A 151 27.23 17.74 -5.09
CA PRO A 151 27.26 18.65 -3.96
C PRO A 151 25.86 19.28 -3.82
N ASP A 152 25.21 19.03 -2.69
CA ASP A 152 23.85 19.52 -2.45
C ASP A 152 23.90 21.01 -2.09
N TRP A 153 23.59 21.87 -3.06
CA TRP A 153 23.55 23.33 -2.86
C TRP A 153 22.14 23.81 -2.46
N ALA A 154 21.24 22.92 -2.02
CA ALA A 154 19.91 23.33 -1.59
C ALA A 154 19.89 23.71 -0.09
N GLU A 155 20.08 25.01 0.17
CA GLU A 155 19.46 25.71 1.30
C GLU A 155 17.93 25.50 1.27
N ARG A 156 17.42 24.37 1.76
CA ARG A 156 16.01 24.24 2.14
C ARG A 156 15.93 23.50 3.46
N GLY A 157 15.68 24.30 4.49
CA GLY A 157 15.65 23.85 5.87
C GLY A 157 14.88 22.55 6.10
N HIS A 158 15.50 21.74 6.97
CA HIS A 158 14.91 20.75 7.89
C HIS A 158 14.99 19.25 7.54
N GLN A 159 15.69 18.83 6.48
CA GLN A 159 16.25 17.46 6.44
C GLN A 159 17.39 17.36 5.43
N ILE A 160 18.63 17.20 5.91
CA ILE A 160 19.76 16.82 5.04
C ILE A 160 19.62 15.32 4.77
N ALA A 161 18.88 14.97 3.72
CA ALA A 161 19.01 13.64 3.14
C ALA A 161 20.29 13.65 2.29
N ARG A 162 21.20 12.69 2.52
CA ARG A 162 22.41 12.60 1.70
C ARG A 162 22.05 12.25 0.26
N SER A 163 22.70 12.89 -0.70
CA SER A 163 22.52 12.63 -2.13
C SER A 163 22.94 11.19 -2.48
N GLU A 164 22.33 10.64 -3.52
CA GLU A 164 22.76 9.35 -4.08
C GLU A 164 24.09 9.51 -4.84
N LEU A 165 24.93 8.46 -4.83
CA LEU A 165 26.14 8.43 -5.63
C LEU A 165 25.80 8.41 -7.13
N VAL A 166 26.55 9.17 -7.93
CA VAL A 166 26.42 9.13 -9.39
C VAL A 166 27.73 8.68 -10.00
N ARG A 167 27.68 7.75 -10.98
CA ARG A 167 28.87 7.33 -11.73
C ARG A 167 29.35 8.50 -12.60
N ARG A 168 30.55 9.01 -12.32
CA ARG A 168 31.21 10.07 -13.10
C ARG A 168 32.12 9.54 -14.20
N SER A 169 32.72 8.38 -13.98
CA SER A 169 33.58 7.72 -14.96
C SER A 169 33.57 6.20 -14.81
N GLY A 170 34.06 5.52 -15.85
CA GLY A 170 34.13 4.07 -15.95
C GLY A 170 33.09 3.49 -16.90
N GLU A 171 33.55 2.65 -17.83
CA GLU A 171 32.72 1.99 -18.83
C GLU A 171 32.43 0.55 -18.43
N VAL A 172 31.15 0.24 -18.20
CA VAL A 172 30.73 -1.11 -17.82
C VAL A 172 30.81 -2.08 -19.00
N ASP A 173 30.63 -1.58 -20.22
CA ASP A 173 30.77 -2.36 -21.46
C ASP A 173 32.12 -3.07 -21.55
N ALA A 174 33.20 -2.43 -21.09
CA ALA A 174 34.55 -2.99 -21.06
C ALA A 174 34.72 -4.16 -20.06
N LEU A 175 33.72 -4.42 -19.21
CA LEU A 175 33.73 -5.52 -18.25
C LEU A 175 32.95 -6.74 -18.74
N VAL A 176 32.16 -6.60 -19.81
CA VAL A 176 31.38 -7.70 -20.39
C VAL A 176 32.31 -8.59 -21.20
N PRO A 177 32.43 -9.90 -20.88
CA PRO A 177 33.29 -10.81 -21.64
C PRO A 177 32.93 -10.86 -23.14
N ASP A 178 33.94 -10.98 -24.00
CA ASP A 178 33.74 -11.06 -25.46
C ASP A 178 32.97 -12.32 -25.89
N ASP A 179 33.06 -13.40 -25.11
CA ASP A 179 32.34 -14.66 -25.33
C ASP A 179 30.88 -14.64 -24.83
N THR A 180 30.42 -13.52 -24.27
CA THR A 180 29.03 -13.35 -23.83
C THR A 180 28.09 -13.42 -25.03
N ARG A 181 27.10 -14.33 -24.96
CA ARG A 181 26.03 -14.45 -25.96
C ARG A 181 25.33 -13.09 -26.16
N GLU A 182 25.02 -12.75 -27.40
CA GLU A 182 24.44 -11.44 -27.77
C GLU A 182 23.21 -11.06 -26.92
N GLU A 183 22.29 -12.00 -26.75
CA GLU A 183 21.07 -11.83 -25.94
C GLU A 183 21.32 -11.55 -24.45
N LEU A 184 22.53 -11.87 -23.94
CA LEU A 184 22.93 -11.67 -22.56
C LEU A 184 23.85 -10.46 -22.36
N ARG A 185 24.39 -9.86 -23.42
CA ARG A 185 25.33 -8.73 -23.31
C ARG A 185 24.70 -7.54 -22.60
N GLU A 186 23.53 -7.10 -23.08
CA GLU A 186 22.83 -5.96 -22.48
C GLU A 186 22.33 -6.25 -21.04
N PRO A 187 21.67 -7.40 -20.76
CA PRO A 187 21.33 -7.76 -19.38
C PRO A 187 22.53 -7.85 -18.44
N LEU A 188 23.66 -8.43 -18.89
CA LEU A 188 24.87 -8.54 -18.07
C LEU A 188 25.47 -7.17 -17.80
N ARG A 189 25.53 -6.31 -18.82
CA ARG A 189 25.99 -4.92 -18.67
C ARG A 189 25.15 -4.14 -17.67
N ALA A 190 23.83 -4.21 -17.77
CA ALA A 190 22.92 -3.55 -16.84
C ALA A 190 23.14 -4.08 -15.40
N HIS A 191 23.18 -5.41 -15.24
CA HIS A 191 23.44 -6.06 -13.95
C HIS A 191 24.76 -5.63 -13.32
N LEU A 192 25.86 -5.64 -14.08
CA LEU A 192 27.17 -5.17 -13.60
C LEU A 192 27.13 -3.70 -13.22
N GLY A 193 26.43 -2.86 -13.99
CA GLY A 193 26.27 -1.44 -13.68
C GLY A 193 25.61 -1.21 -12.32
N ASP A 194 24.50 -1.91 -12.06
CA ASP A 194 23.78 -1.86 -10.79
C ASP A 194 24.62 -2.43 -9.64
N SER A 195 25.26 -3.58 -9.86
CA SER A 195 26.11 -4.25 -8.87
C SER A 195 27.32 -3.40 -8.44
N LEU A 196 27.94 -2.67 -9.38
CA LEU A 196 29.03 -1.74 -9.09
C LEU A 196 28.56 -0.51 -8.32
N PHE A 197 27.36 0.00 -8.62
CA PHE A 197 26.76 1.07 -7.84
C PHE A 197 26.47 0.63 -6.39
N VAL A 198 25.96 -0.58 -6.19
CA VAL A 198 25.75 -1.18 -4.87
C VAL A 198 27.07 -1.29 -4.10
N MET A 199 28.14 -1.75 -4.75
CA MET A 199 29.47 -1.79 -4.13
C MET A 199 29.98 -0.40 -3.78
N ALA A 200 29.88 0.58 -4.68
CA ALA A 200 30.33 1.94 -4.40
C ALA A 200 29.62 2.53 -3.17
N SER A 201 28.30 2.31 -3.07
CA SER A 201 27.50 2.71 -1.90
C SER A 201 27.94 1.99 -0.63
N ASP A 202 28.18 0.67 -0.71
CA ASP A 202 28.66 -0.14 0.41
C ASP A 202 30.04 0.32 0.92
N LEU A 203 30.97 0.62 0.02
CA LEU A 203 32.30 1.12 0.36
C LEU A 203 32.25 2.49 1.05
N ARG A 204 31.38 3.39 0.56
CA ARG A 204 31.11 4.68 1.19
C ARG A 204 30.57 4.49 2.61
N ASP A 205 29.53 3.67 2.75
CA ASP A 205 28.85 3.45 4.03
C ASP A 205 29.81 2.81 5.05
N ARG A 206 30.61 1.81 4.65
CA ARG A 206 31.65 1.23 5.51
C ARG A 206 32.67 2.26 5.98
N MET A 207 33.15 3.14 5.08
CA MET A 207 34.10 4.19 5.44
C MET A 207 33.50 5.17 6.46
N LEU A 208 32.22 5.52 6.30
CA LEU A 208 31.50 6.41 7.22
C LEU A 208 31.27 5.77 8.59
N ASP A 209 30.95 4.48 8.61
CA ASP A 209 30.67 3.74 9.83
C ASP A 209 31.94 3.21 10.53
N GLY A 210 33.12 3.42 9.92
CA GLY A 210 34.40 2.93 10.42
C GLY A 210 34.56 1.41 10.31
N GLU A 211 33.80 0.77 9.41
CA GLU A 211 33.89 -0.64 9.12
C GLU A 211 35.08 -0.95 8.18
N PRO A 212 35.70 -2.12 8.33
CA PRO A 212 36.78 -2.52 7.43
C PRO A 212 36.27 -2.68 5.99
N LEU A 213 37.10 -2.26 5.04
CA LEU A 213 36.89 -2.50 3.62
C LEU A 213 37.09 -3.99 3.29
N PRO A 214 36.38 -4.54 2.29
CA PRO A 214 36.56 -5.92 1.85
C PRO A 214 38.01 -6.12 1.36
N PRO A 215 38.69 -7.21 1.78
CA PRO A 215 40.14 -7.34 1.59
C PRO A 215 40.56 -7.64 0.15
N SER A 216 39.79 -8.45 -0.57
CA SER A 216 40.15 -8.92 -1.93
C SER A 216 38.93 -9.09 -2.85
N PRO A 217 38.17 -8.02 -3.13
CA PRO A 217 37.04 -8.09 -4.06
C PRO A 217 37.48 -8.42 -5.49
N SER A 218 36.62 -9.12 -6.23
CA SER A 218 36.82 -9.47 -7.63
C SER A 218 35.56 -9.22 -8.47
N LEU A 219 35.72 -9.07 -9.78
CA LEU A 219 34.58 -8.91 -10.69
C LEU A 219 33.62 -10.12 -10.65
N ALA A 220 34.12 -11.33 -10.37
CA ALA A 220 33.30 -12.54 -10.21
C ALA A 220 32.26 -12.43 -9.09
N ASP A 221 32.57 -11.67 -8.03
CA ASP A 221 31.66 -11.46 -6.89
C ASP A 221 30.43 -10.64 -7.30
N HIS A 222 30.51 -9.86 -8.38
CA HIS A 222 29.41 -9.05 -8.89
C HIS A 222 28.42 -9.81 -9.76
N ALA A 223 28.69 -11.06 -10.11
CA ALA A 223 27.83 -11.88 -10.96
C ALA A 223 27.86 -13.36 -10.55
N ALA A 224 28.00 -13.65 -9.25
CA ALA A 224 27.95 -15.01 -8.76
C ALA A 224 26.57 -15.65 -9.05
N PRO A 225 26.51 -16.97 -9.30
CA PRO A 225 25.25 -17.64 -9.57
C PRO A 225 24.39 -17.74 -8.31
N CYS A 226 23.14 -17.32 -8.42
CA CYS A 226 22.15 -17.42 -7.36
C CYS A 226 21.87 -18.90 -7.07
N PRO A 227 21.92 -19.34 -5.79
CA PRO A 227 21.68 -20.74 -5.44
C PRO A 227 20.25 -21.22 -5.70
N VAL A 228 19.30 -20.30 -5.92
CA VAL A 228 17.88 -20.61 -6.13
C VAL A 228 17.55 -20.72 -7.61
N CYS A 229 17.86 -19.69 -8.40
CA CYS A 229 17.46 -19.62 -9.81
C CYS A 229 18.63 -19.72 -10.80
N GLY A 230 19.89 -19.77 -10.32
CA GLY A 230 21.08 -19.79 -11.17
C GLY A 230 21.43 -18.47 -11.86
N GLY A 231 20.57 -17.44 -11.78
CA GLY A 231 20.86 -16.11 -12.33
C GLY A 231 21.85 -15.31 -11.50
N TRP A 232 22.31 -14.16 -11.97
CA TRP A 232 23.31 -13.37 -11.25
C TRP A 232 22.83 -12.81 -9.90
N THR A 233 23.76 -12.75 -8.94
CA THR A 233 23.64 -11.97 -7.71
C THR A 233 24.48 -10.71 -7.80
N ASP A 234 24.04 -9.64 -7.14
CA ASP A 234 24.83 -8.41 -7.00
C ASP A 234 25.94 -8.56 -5.93
N TRP A 235 26.69 -7.47 -5.73
CA TRP A 235 27.75 -7.35 -4.70
C TRP A 235 27.32 -7.81 -3.29
N ARG A 236 26.06 -7.64 -2.92
CA ARG A 236 25.53 -8.04 -1.61
C ARG A 236 24.95 -9.46 -1.61
N GLY A 237 25.12 -10.21 -2.69
CA GLY A 237 24.55 -11.54 -2.86
C GLY A 237 23.04 -11.53 -3.14
N THR A 238 22.46 -10.38 -3.49
CA THR A 238 21.02 -10.28 -3.77
C THR A 238 20.75 -10.61 -5.23
N CYS A 239 19.81 -11.52 -5.48
CA CYS A 239 19.37 -11.87 -6.83
C CYS A 239 18.10 -11.10 -7.21
N GLN A 240 18.18 -10.23 -8.21
CA GLN A 240 17.05 -9.41 -8.65
C GLN A 240 15.89 -10.24 -9.24
N ASN A 241 16.16 -11.39 -9.84
CA ASN A 241 15.11 -12.30 -10.31
C ASN A 241 14.33 -12.90 -9.15
N CYS A 242 15.02 -13.40 -8.12
CA CYS A 242 14.37 -13.93 -6.93
C CYS A 242 13.63 -12.83 -6.16
N ALA A 243 14.19 -11.62 -6.09
CA ALA A 243 13.55 -10.47 -5.46
C ALA A 243 12.25 -10.10 -6.17
N ARG A 244 12.25 -9.96 -7.50
CA ARG A 244 11.05 -9.71 -8.32
C ARG A 244 9.99 -10.80 -8.16
N ARG A 245 10.40 -12.07 -8.21
CA ARG A 245 9.49 -13.20 -7.98
C ARG A 245 8.85 -13.13 -6.60
N ASN A 246 9.64 -12.93 -5.55
CA ASN A 246 9.14 -12.83 -4.19
C ASN A 246 8.22 -11.61 -4.00
N ALA A 247 8.54 -10.47 -4.62
CA ALA A 247 7.67 -9.29 -4.61
C ALA A 247 6.31 -9.60 -5.26
N ARG A 248 6.30 -10.28 -6.42
CA ARG A 248 5.06 -10.73 -7.08
C ARG A 248 4.25 -11.68 -6.22
N ILE A 249 4.89 -12.64 -5.55
CA ILE A 249 4.21 -13.55 -4.61
C ILE A 249 3.58 -12.76 -3.45
N MET A 250 4.29 -11.79 -2.87
CA MET A 250 3.78 -10.99 -1.77
C MET A 250 2.62 -10.07 -2.19
N GLU A 251 2.68 -9.53 -3.41
CA GLU A 251 1.59 -8.77 -4.02
C GLU A 251 0.32 -9.64 -4.15
N LEU A 252 0.46 -10.82 -4.76
CA LEU A 252 -0.64 -11.76 -4.96
C LEU A 252 -1.24 -12.25 -3.62
N LYS A 253 -0.42 -12.54 -2.61
CA LYS A 253 -0.91 -12.91 -1.26
C LYS A 253 -1.68 -11.78 -0.60
N ARG A 254 -1.27 -10.53 -0.80
CA ARG A 254 -1.99 -9.36 -0.28
C ARG A 254 -3.35 -9.22 -0.97
N GLU A 255 -3.38 -9.46 -2.27
CA GLU A 255 -4.62 -9.42 -3.05
C GLU A 255 -5.58 -10.56 -2.65
N GLU A 256 -5.07 -11.77 -2.45
CA GLU A 256 -5.85 -12.90 -1.91
C GLU A 256 -6.48 -12.53 -0.56
N GLY A 257 -5.69 -11.96 0.36
CA GLY A 257 -6.18 -11.48 1.66
C GLY A 257 -7.26 -10.41 1.52
N ARG A 258 -7.09 -9.45 0.60
CA ARG A 258 -8.08 -8.41 0.31
C ARG A 258 -9.40 -9.01 -0.20
N LEU A 259 -9.33 -9.97 -1.12
CA LEU A 259 -10.50 -10.64 -1.69
C LEU A 259 -11.23 -11.50 -0.66
N LEU A 260 -10.50 -12.19 0.21
CA LEU A 260 -11.05 -12.94 1.34
C LEU A 260 -11.83 -12.03 2.29
N ASP A 261 -11.24 -10.90 2.68
CA ASP A 261 -11.89 -9.90 3.53
C ASP A 261 -13.15 -9.34 2.88
N GLU A 262 -13.08 -8.99 1.58
CA GLU A 262 -14.23 -8.49 0.83
C GLU A 262 -15.35 -9.54 0.77
N ARG A 263 -15.02 -10.80 0.47
CA ARG A 263 -15.98 -11.90 0.45
C ARG A 263 -16.63 -12.13 1.82
N SER A 264 -15.86 -12.04 2.91
CA SER A 264 -16.40 -12.15 4.27
C SER A 264 -17.38 -11.03 4.57
N ARG A 265 -17.03 -9.78 4.23
CA ARG A 265 -17.91 -8.62 4.43
C ARG A 265 -19.23 -8.74 3.68
N GLU A 266 -19.20 -9.19 2.42
CA GLU A 266 -20.41 -9.43 1.65
C GLU A 266 -21.28 -10.53 2.28
N GLY A 267 -20.65 -11.60 2.78
CA GLY A 267 -21.32 -12.69 3.48
C GLY A 267 -21.95 -12.26 4.81
N GLU A 268 -21.25 -11.43 5.58
CA GLU A 268 -21.71 -10.85 6.85
C GLU A 268 -22.85 -9.85 6.63
N GLU A 269 -22.73 -8.97 5.64
CA GLU A 269 -23.76 -8.00 5.29
C GLU A 269 -25.06 -8.69 4.90
N ARG A 270 -24.97 -9.67 3.98
CA ARG A 270 -26.11 -10.49 3.59
C ARG A 270 -26.76 -11.17 4.79
N ARG A 271 -25.95 -11.79 5.66
CA ARG A 271 -26.43 -12.48 6.86
C ARG A 271 -27.14 -11.51 7.80
N ARG A 272 -26.56 -10.33 8.05
CA ARG A 272 -27.12 -9.28 8.91
C ARG A 272 -28.50 -8.84 8.43
N LEU A 273 -28.67 -8.66 7.11
CA LEU A 273 -29.96 -8.29 6.52
C LEU A 273 -31.01 -9.39 6.71
N ILE A 274 -30.64 -10.65 6.49
CA ILE A 274 -31.53 -11.82 6.70
C ILE A 274 -31.93 -11.95 8.17
N GLU A 275 -30.95 -11.88 9.09
CA GLU A 275 -31.20 -12.00 10.54
C GLU A 275 -32.03 -10.83 11.08
N GLY A 276 -31.92 -9.64 10.47
CA GLY A 276 -32.71 -8.46 10.82
C GLY A 276 -34.17 -8.49 10.36
N LEU A 277 -34.50 -9.29 9.34
CA LEU A 277 -35.82 -9.32 8.70
C LEU A 277 -36.99 -9.60 9.67
N PRO A 278 -36.93 -10.58 10.60
CA PRO A 278 -38.01 -10.81 11.56
C PRO A 278 -38.28 -9.62 12.47
N LEU A 279 -37.22 -8.93 12.90
CA LEU A 279 -37.33 -7.75 13.75
C LEU A 279 -37.91 -6.56 12.99
N ALA A 280 -37.50 -6.35 11.74
CA ALA A 280 -38.07 -5.32 10.87
C ALA A 280 -39.57 -5.54 10.65
N ARG A 281 -40.00 -6.77 10.36
CA ARG A 281 -41.42 -7.14 10.24
C ARG A 281 -42.21 -6.88 11.53
N LYS A 282 -41.63 -7.16 12.71
CA LYS A 282 -42.25 -6.82 13.99
C LYS A 282 -42.43 -5.31 14.16
N ARG A 283 -41.36 -4.53 13.92
CA ARG A 283 -41.38 -3.07 14.01
C ARG A 283 -42.40 -2.43 13.07
N LEU A 284 -42.58 -3.00 11.86
CA LEU A 284 -43.60 -2.54 10.92
C LEU A 284 -45.00 -2.68 11.53
N ARG A 285 -45.34 -3.85 12.08
CA ARG A 285 -46.64 -4.07 12.73
C ARG A 285 -46.88 -3.10 13.88
N ASP A 286 -45.88 -2.84 14.70
CA ASP A 286 -45.97 -1.90 15.81
C ASP A 286 -46.24 -0.47 15.31
N VAL A 287 -45.52 -0.02 14.28
CA VAL A 287 -45.70 1.31 13.66
C VAL A 287 -47.06 1.43 12.96
N GLU A 288 -47.56 0.37 12.33
CA GLU A 288 -48.88 0.36 11.71
C GLU A 288 -49.99 0.42 12.76
N ALA A 289 -49.83 -0.26 13.90
CA ALA A 289 -50.74 -0.14 15.04
C ALA A 289 -50.73 1.26 15.69
N ASP A 290 -49.56 1.92 15.77
CA ASP A 290 -49.45 3.32 16.20
C ASP A 290 -50.15 4.29 15.23
N LEU A 291 -49.96 4.08 13.92
CA LEU A 291 -50.61 4.88 12.88
C LEU A 291 -52.12 4.70 12.87
N ALA A 292 -52.62 3.47 13.08
CA ALA A 292 -54.04 3.19 13.17
C ALA A 292 -54.67 3.90 14.37
N ARG A 293 -54.06 3.81 15.56
CA ARG A 293 -54.53 4.52 16.77
C ARG A 293 -54.62 6.02 16.57
N LEU A 294 -53.59 6.63 15.98
CA LEU A 294 -53.60 8.06 15.64
C LEU A 294 -54.48 8.41 14.43
N GLY A 295 -55.00 7.44 13.69
CA GLY A 295 -56.00 7.66 12.64
C GLY A 295 -57.43 7.58 13.18
N GLU A 296 -57.65 6.71 14.16
CA GLU A 296 -58.95 6.51 14.83
C GLU A 296 -59.27 7.62 15.83
N THR A 297 -58.28 8.18 16.53
CA THR A 297 -58.49 9.30 17.47
C THR A 297 -58.95 10.59 16.79
N PHE A 298 -58.88 10.68 15.45
CA PHE A 298 -59.15 11.92 14.69
C PHE A 298 -60.16 11.73 13.55
N ARG A 299 -60.95 10.64 13.58
CA ARG A 299 -62.21 10.54 12.83
C ARG A 299 -63.37 11.01 13.68
#